data_AF-A0A3D5R7M9-F1
#
_entry.id   AF-A0A3D5R7M9-F1
#
_cell.length_a   1.000
_cell.length_b   1.000
_cell.length_c   1.000
_cell.angle_alpha   90.00
_cell.angle_beta   90.00
_cell.angle_gamma   90.00
#
_symmetry.space_group_name_H-M   'P 1'
#
loop_
_entity.id
_entity.type
_entity.pdbx_description
1 polymer ?
#
loop_
_entity_poly.entity_id
_entity_poly.type
_entity_poly.pdbx_seq_one_letter_code
_entity_poly.pdbx_strand_id
1 'polypeptide(L)' 'MGTITVRLNKKEEKTFNEYAKLLGVPLSTLLKQTLEEKIEDEIDMKFIEEYEKDVKNGKTEVYSHDEVMKILGL' A
#
# COMPACT_ATOMS: atom_id res chain seq x y z
N MET A 1 -11.87 -6.08 22.11
CA MET A 1 -11.58 -6.97 20.97
C MET A 1 -12.88 -7.21 20.22
N GLY A 2 -12.92 -6.91 18.93
CA GLY A 2 -14.06 -7.25 18.06
C GLY A 2 -13.76 -8.54 17.29
N THR A 3 -14.80 -9.33 17.03
CA THR A 3 -14.71 -10.51 16.15
C THR A 3 -15.48 -10.22 14.88
N ILE A 4 -14.85 -10.48 13.73
CA ILE A 4 -15.48 -10.45 12.42
C ILE A 4 -15.57 -11.88 11.88
N THR A 5 -16.76 -12.27 11.45
CA THR A 5 -16.99 -13.58 10.82
C THR A 5 -17.13 -13.38 9.33
N VAL A 6 -16.18 -13.91 8.56
CA VAL A 6 -16.20 -13.88 7.10
C VAL A 6 -16.57 -15.28 6.60
N ARG A 7 -17.64 -15.38 5.80
CA ARG A 7 -18.03 -16.65 5.17
C ARG A 7 -17.17 -16.86 3.93
N LEU A 8 -16.51 -18.01 3.86
CA LEU A 8 -15.73 -18.44 2.70
C LEU A 8 -16.39 -19.63 2.02
N ASN A 9 -16.21 -19.74 0.71
CA ASN A 9 -16.47 -20.99 0.00
C ASN A 9 -15.30 -21.97 0.18
N LYS A 10 -15.51 -23.24 -0.19
CA LYS A 10 -14.50 -24.31 -0.01
C LYS A 10 -13.18 -24.01 -0.71
N LYS A 11 -13.20 -23.32 -1.85
CA LYS A 11 -12.01 -22.99 -2.62
C LYS A 11 -11.23 -21.87 -1.94
N GLU A 12 -11.90 -20.79 -1.57
CA GLU A 12 -11.32 -19.67 -0.82
C GLU A 12 -10.67 -20.14 0.48
N GLU A 13 -11.41 -20.92 1.28
CA GLU A 13 -10.91 -21.46 2.53
C GLU A 13 -9.63 -22.28 2.32
N LYS A 14 -9.61 -23.17 1.32
CA LYS A 14 -8.43 -23.97 1.01
C LYS A 14 -7.25 -23.09 0.59
N THR A 15 -7.46 -22.22 -0.39
CA THR A 15 -6.41 -21.37 -0.96
C THR A 15 -5.82 -20.43 0.09
N PHE A 16 -6.65 -19.76 0.87
CA PHE A 16 -6.18 -18.78 1.86
C PHE A 16 -5.44 -19.46 3.01
N ASN A 17 -5.92 -20.62 3.47
CA ASN A 17 -5.22 -21.38 4.52
C ASN A 17 -3.89 -21.96 4.03
N GLU A 18 -3.81 -22.47 2.80
CA GLU A 18 -2.55 -22.96 2.23
C GLU A 18 -1.53 -21.83 2.06
N TYR A 19 -1.97 -20.65 1.62
CA TYR A 19 -1.10 -19.49 1.49
C TYR A 19 -0.61 -18.97 2.85
N ALA A 20 -1.49 -18.86 3.84
CA ALA A 20 -1.10 -18.47 5.20
C ALA A 20 -0.09 -19.46 5.81
N LYS A 21 -0.26 -20.77 5.57
CA LYS A 21 0.70 -21.81 5.96
C LYS A 21 2.06 -21.65 5.27
N LEU A 22 2.06 -21.34 3.96
CA LEU A 22 3.30 -21.10 3.21
C LEU A 22 4.09 -19.92 3.80
N LEU A 23 3.39 -18.86 4.22
CA LEU A 23 3.99 -17.69 4.86
C LEU A 23 4.32 -17.90 6.35
N GLY A 24 3.90 -19.02 6.94
CA GLY A 24 4.11 -19.31 8.37
C GLY A 24 3.33 -18.41 9.32
N VAL A 25 2.23 -17.78 8.87
CA VAL A 25 1.41 -16.86 9.67
C VAL A 25 -0.03 -17.36 9.83
N PRO A 26 -0.75 -16.96 10.90
CA PRO A 26 -2.18 -17.22 11.01
C PRO A 26 -2.96 -16.54 9.88
N LEU A 27 -4.04 -17.18 9.40
CA LEU A 27 -4.92 -16.60 8.37
C LEU A 27 -5.48 -15.23 8.80
N SER A 28 -5.79 -15.05 10.09
CA SER A 28 -6.24 -13.76 10.61
C SER A 28 -5.18 -12.67 10.55
N THR A 29 -3.89 -13.02 10.66
CA THR A 29 -2.78 -12.06 10.48
C THR A 29 -2.68 -11.66 9.03
N LEU A 30 -2.67 -12.64 8.12
CA LEU A 30 -2.66 -12.39 6.68
C LEU A 30 -3.82 -11.47 6.26
N LEU A 31 -5.05 -11.77 6.69
CA LEU A 31 -6.23 -10.97 6.34
C LEU A 31 -6.15 -9.52 6.85
N LYS A 32 -5.55 -9.29 8.03
CA LYS A 32 -5.33 -7.93 8.56
C LYS A 32 -4.29 -7.19 7.75
N GLN A 33 -3.16 -7.82 7.47
CA GLN A 33 -2.07 -7.20 6.69
C GLN A 33 -2.55 -6.83 5.30
N THR A 34 -3.23 -7.74 4.60
CA THR A 34 -3.78 -7.44 3.27
C THR A 34 -4.82 -6.32 3.30
N LEU A 35 -5.60 -6.19 4.37
CA LEU A 35 -6.53 -5.07 4.51
C LEU A 35 -5.80 -3.74 4.74
N GLU A 36 -4.77 -3.75 5.59
CA GLU A 36 -3.91 -2.59 5.85
C GLU A 36 -3.20 -2.15 4.56
N GLU A 37 -2.55 -3.07 3.84
CA GLU A 37 -1.89 -2.83 2.55
C GLU A 37 -2.86 -2.21 1.53
N LYS A 38 -4.08 -2.76 1.41
CA LYS A 38 -5.07 -2.20 0.48
C LYS A 38 -5.51 -0.78 0.84
N ILE A 39 -5.61 -0.47 2.14
CA ILE A 39 -5.96 0.88 2.61
C ILE A 39 -4.81 1.84 2.29
N GLU A 40 -3.57 1.42 2.54
CA GLU A 40 -2.36 2.20 2.22
C GLU A 40 -2.26 2.47 0.72
N ASP A 41 -2.39 1.44 -0.13
CA ASP A 41 -2.37 1.57 -1.59
C ASP A 41 -3.40 2.59 -2.10
N GLU A 42 -4.62 2.58 -1.54
CA GLU A 42 -5.68 3.53 -1.93
C GLU A 42 -5.38 4.97 -1.51
N ILE A 43 -4.69 5.16 -0.38
CA ILE A 43 -4.30 6.48 0.13
C ILE A 43 -3.10 6.99 -0.66
N ASP A 44 -2.08 6.16 -0.85
CA ASP A 44 -0.86 6.48 -1.59
C ASP A 44 -1.18 6.84 -3.04
N MET A 45 -2.07 6.09 -3.70
CA MET A 45 -2.50 6.42 -5.06
C MET A 45 -3.13 7.81 -5.15
N LYS A 46 -3.97 8.19 -4.18
CA LYS A 46 -4.59 9.53 -4.16
C LYS A 46 -3.54 10.63 -3.98
N PHE A 47 -2.57 10.43 -3.09
CA PHE A 47 -1.49 11.39 -2.89
C PHE A 47 -0.62 11.54 -4.13
N ILE A 48 -0.31 10.44 -4.82
CA ILE A 48 0.44 10.46 -6.09
C ILE A 48 -0.35 11.23 -7.16
N GLU A 49 -1.64 10.94 -7.33
CA GLU A 49 -2.50 11.66 -8.30
C GLU A 49 -2.56 13.17 -8.02
N GLU A 50 -2.67 13.56 -6.75
CA GLU A 50 -2.66 14.96 -6.33
C GLU A 50 -1.30 15.62 -6.64
N TYR A 51 -0.19 14.97 -6.25
CA TYR A 51 1.16 15.44 -6.55
C TYR A 51 1.38 15.62 -8.05
N GLU A 52 1.03 14.64 -8.88
CA GLU A 52 1.18 14.72 -10.33
C GLU A 52 0.36 15.86 -10.93
N LYS A 53 -0.84 16.09 -10.42
CA LYS A 53 -1.70 17.21 -10.84
C LYS A 53 -1.07 18.54 -10.47
N ASP A 54 -0.50 18.67 -9.28
CA ASP A 54 0.14 19.90 -8.84
C ASP A 54 1.43 20.19 -9.61
N VAL A 55 2.23 19.16 -9.92
CA VAL A 55 3.37 19.29 -10.85
C VAL A 55 2.91 19.78 -12.22
N LYS A 56 1.88 19.16 -12.82
CA LYS A 56 1.35 19.58 -14.13
C LYS A 56 0.81 21.02 -14.13
N ASN A 57 0.24 21.46 -13.01
CA ASN A 57 -0.29 22.81 -12.84
C ASN A 57 0.76 23.84 -12.38
N GLY A 58 2.04 23.45 -12.25
CA GLY A 58 3.11 24.33 -11.80
C GLY A 58 2.97 24.78 -10.33
N LYS A 59 2.28 24.00 -9.50
CA LYS A 59 2.09 24.26 -8.06
C LYS A 59 3.13 23.58 -7.18
N THR A 60 3.94 22.70 -7.77
CA THR A 60 5.01 21.98 -7.09
C THR A 60 6.34 22.34 -7.72
N GLU A 61 7.31 22.72 -6.90
CA GLU A 61 8.69 22.91 -7.34
C GLU A 61 9.37 21.54 -7.48
N VAL A 62 9.93 21.28 -8.65
CA VAL A 62 10.65 20.04 -8.94
C VAL A 62 12.07 20.40 -9.32
N TYR A 63 13.03 19.77 -8.65
CA TYR A 63 14.45 19.99 -8.87
C TYR A 63 15.07 18.73 -9.50
N SER A 64 15.91 18.93 -10.51
CA SER A 64 16.79 17.90 -11.05
C SER A 64 17.88 17.52 -10.05
N HIS A 65 18.52 16.37 -10.27
CA HIS A 65 19.63 15.92 -9.42
C HIS A 65 20.74 16.99 -9.30
N ASP A 66 21.13 17.63 -10.41
CA ASP A 66 22.17 18.67 -10.42
C ASP A 66 21.76 19.93 -9.64
N GLU A 67 20.48 20.31 -9.70
CA GLU A 67 19.95 21.44 -8.93
C GLU A 67 19.98 21.13 -7.43
N VAL A 68 19.58 19.91 -7.03
CA VAL A 68 19.65 19.46 -5.64
C VAL A 68 21.10 19.43 -5.14
N MET A 69 22.04 18.91 -5.92
CA MET A 69 23.47 18.89 -5.55
C MET A 69 24.00 20.31 -5.30
N LYS A 70 23.67 21.26 -6.18
CA LYS A 70 24.03 22.68 -5.99
C LYS A 70 23.39 23.30 -4.75
N ILE A 71 22.11 23.02 -4.49
CA ILE A 71 21.39 23.51 -3.30
C ILE A 71 22.04 22.97 -2.02
N LEU A 72 22.49 21.71 -2.03
CA LEU A 72 23.11 21.05 -0.88
C LEU A 72 24.61 21.33 -0.74
N GLY A 73 25.25 21.97 -1.73
CA GLY A 73 26.68 22.27 -1.72
C GLY A 73 27.57 21.04 -1.89
N LEU A 74 27.09 20.02 -2.62
CA LEU A 74 27.79 18.78 -2.92
C LEU A 74 28.36 18.77 -4.35
#